data_AF-A0A817L463-F1
#
_entry.id   AF-A0A817L463-F1
#
_cell.length_a   1.000
_cell.length_b   1.000
_cell.length_c   1.000
_cell.angle_alpha   90.00
_cell.angle_beta   90.00
_cell.angle_gamma   90.00
#
_symmetry.space_group_name_H-M   'P 1'
#
loop_
_entity.id
_entity.type
_entity.pdbx_description
1 polymer ?
#
loop_
_entity_poly.entity_id
_entity_poly.type
_entity_poly.pdbx_seq_one_letter_code
_entity_poly.pdbx_strand_id
1 'polypeptide(L)'
;GRAPKTNVQSSHIRHISLPLKQGNNGVDVDLCPTCVNTFDDLIYFVLDGIIELGIINTCDDICSYVTQKSGSPVLEAICSIGCDIVGVNEFIKLATEVDLDPIYFCESLKFCPINDNGDAKFISFIISPPHAQAYSTFIFDLTFESVNGTGTSQLLFNIQTIDAIKISSFFLIEAKKPGKYAERFSIDTTPDPDCESAVDPCEEWFPGVYNVTVMICNGECGSHHPHSQLYDMVKGSFQIDK
;
A
#
# COMPACT_ATOMS: atom_id res chain seq x y z
N GLY A 1 16.01 21.39 -5.78
CA GLY A 1 15.43 20.38 -6.68
C GLY A 1 14.27 19.74 -5.95
N ARG A 2 13.08 19.72 -6.54
CA ARG A 2 11.86 19.20 -5.90
C ARG A 2 11.80 17.69 -6.16
N ALA A 3 11.93 16.89 -5.10
CA ALA A 3 11.73 15.45 -5.18
C ALA A 3 10.27 15.14 -5.54
N PRO A 4 9.99 14.16 -6.42
CA PRO A 4 8.63 13.72 -6.69
C PRO A 4 8.07 13.00 -5.45
N LYS A 5 6.84 13.32 -5.08
CA LYS A 5 6.05 12.53 -4.10
C LYS A 5 5.64 11.25 -4.83
N THR A 6 6.40 10.17 -4.64
CA THR A 6 6.07 8.84 -5.16
C THR A 6 5.06 8.21 -4.21
N ASN A 7 3.82 8.03 -4.67
CA ASN A 7 2.97 6.97 -4.14
C ASN A 7 3.68 5.64 -4.45
N VAL A 8 3.75 4.75 -3.47
CA VAL A 8 4.17 3.36 -3.70
C VAL A 8 3.08 2.70 -4.54
N GLN A 9 3.23 2.84 -5.85
CA GLN A 9 2.60 1.97 -6.83
C GLN A 9 3.53 0.76 -6.88
N SER A 10 3.05 -0.40 -6.42
CA SER A 10 3.78 -1.66 -6.63
C SER A 10 4.15 -1.73 -8.11
N SER A 11 5.42 -2.04 -8.37
CA SER A 11 6.17 -1.84 -9.62
C SER A 11 5.62 -2.58 -10.85
N HIS A 12 4.44 -3.20 -10.75
CA HIS A 12 3.90 -4.07 -11.78
C HIS A 12 2.59 -3.55 -12.41
N ILE A 13 1.98 -2.45 -11.92
CA ILE A 13 0.70 -1.97 -12.51
C ILE A 13 0.64 -0.43 -12.54
N ARG A 14 1.00 0.17 -13.68
CA ARG A 14 0.85 1.62 -13.93
C ARG A 14 -0.60 2.06 -14.17
N HIS A 15 -1.53 1.11 -14.27
CA HIS A 15 -2.89 1.39 -14.72
C HIS A 15 -3.81 1.97 -13.64
N ILE A 16 -3.60 1.65 -12.36
CA ILE A 16 -4.48 2.11 -11.27
C ILE A 16 -3.83 3.28 -10.53
N SER A 17 -4.45 4.45 -10.58
CA SER A 17 -3.93 5.65 -9.90
C SER A 17 -4.95 6.30 -8.97
N LEU A 18 -4.48 6.75 -7.80
CA LEU A 18 -5.16 7.70 -6.93
C LEU A 18 -4.81 9.15 -7.32
N PRO A 19 -5.75 10.11 -7.27
CA PRO A 19 -5.41 11.52 -7.34
C PRO A 19 -4.52 11.91 -6.16
N LEU A 20 -3.43 12.62 -6.43
CA LEU A 20 -2.46 13.05 -5.41
C LEU A 20 -3.14 13.96 -4.37
N LYS A 21 -3.18 13.55 -3.09
CA LYS A 21 -3.52 14.45 -1.98
C LYS A 21 -2.38 15.45 -1.79
N GLN A 22 -2.63 16.73 -2.07
CA GLN A 22 -1.66 17.81 -1.83
C GLN A 22 -1.52 18.08 -0.33
N GLY A 23 -0.47 17.53 0.29
CA GLY A 23 -0.11 17.80 1.69
C GLY A 23 0.41 19.23 1.95
N ASN A 24 0.09 19.75 3.14
CA ASN A 24 0.36 21.10 3.65
C ASN A 24 1.86 21.33 3.98
N ASN A 25 2.37 22.54 3.78
CA ASN A 25 3.80 22.89 3.94
C ASN A 25 4.22 23.08 5.43
N GLY A 26 4.32 22.00 6.18
CA GLY A 26 5.00 21.94 7.49
C GLY A 26 5.84 20.68 7.57
N VAL A 27 7.08 20.78 8.07
CA VAL A 27 7.94 19.60 8.31
C VAL A 27 7.45 18.91 9.59
N ASP A 28 6.29 18.30 9.51
CA ASP A 28 5.80 17.29 10.44
C ASP A 28 5.83 15.99 9.64
N VAL A 29 6.77 15.10 9.97
CA VAL A 29 6.93 13.84 9.25
C VAL A 29 5.83 12.92 9.76
N ASP A 30 4.86 12.62 8.91
CA ASP A 30 3.89 11.58 9.22
C ASP A 30 4.59 10.22 9.18
N LEU A 31 4.87 9.68 10.36
CA LEU A 31 5.68 8.48 10.53
C LEU A 31 5.01 7.24 9.95
N CYS A 32 3.67 7.16 9.95
CA CYS A 32 2.98 5.96 9.46
C CYS A 32 3.09 5.79 7.94
N PRO A 33 2.64 6.75 7.10
CA PRO A 33 2.82 6.65 5.66
C PRO A 33 4.29 6.60 5.28
N THR A 34 5.17 7.30 6.01
CA THR A 34 6.60 7.23 5.72
C THR A 34 7.14 5.82 5.95
N CYS A 35 6.88 5.21 7.11
CA CYS A 35 7.31 3.86 7.43
C CYS A 35 6.81 2.84 6.40
N VAL A 36 5.50 2.85 6.10
CA VAL A 36 4.91 1.89 5.15
C VAL A 36 5.49 2.08 3.74
N ASN A 37 5.66 3.33 3.29
CA ASN A 37 6.16 3.59 1.94
C ASN A 37 7.66 3.30 1.77
N THR A 38 8.43 3.30 2.85
CA THR A 38 9.87 3.01 2.83
C THR A 38 10.20 1.61 3.35
N PHE A 39 9.19 0.78 3.59
CA PHE A 39 9.34 -0.51 4.24
C PHE A 39 10.30 -1.44 3.48
N ASP A 40 10.09 -1.62 2.17
CA ASP A 40 10.89 -2.55 1.36
C ASP A 40 12.39 -2.20 1.40
N ASP A 41 12.71 -0.91 1.19
CA ASP A 41 14.09 -0.42 1.26
C ASP A 41 14.66 -0.61 2.67
N LEU A 42 13.90 -0.24 3.70
CA LEU A 42 14.32 -0.38 5.09
C LEU A 42 14.66 -1.84 5.41
N ILE A 43 13.74 -2.76 5.14
CA ILE A 43 13.91 -4.19 5.39
C ILE A 43 15.09 -4.73 4.60
N TYR A 44 15.23 -4.37 3.32
CA TYR A 44 16.37 -4.80 2.51
C TYR A 44 17.70 -4.44 3.19
N PHE A 45 17.89 -3.19 3.60
CA PHE A 45 19.14 -2.76 4.24
C PHE A 45 19.32 -3.31 5.65
N VAL A 46 18.23 -3.53 6.40
CA VAL A 46 18.31 -4.18 7.72
C VAL A 46 18.74 -5.64 7.58
N LEU A 47 18.15 -6.40 6.65
CA LEU A 47 18.53 -7.79 6.40
C LEU A 47 19.97 -7.90 5.90
N ASP A 48 20.37 -7.02 4.99
CA ASP A 48 21.76 -6.94 4.51
C ASP A 48 22.73 -6.61 5.66
N GLY A 49 22.36 -5.68 6.54
CA GLY A 49 23.15 -5.33 7.72
C GLY A 49 23.27 -6.48 8.73
N ILE A 50 22.20 -7.26 8.95
CA ILE A 50 22.25 -8.47 9.79
C ILE A 50 23.27 -9.48 9.25
N ILE A 51 23.34 -9.64 7.93
CA ILE A 51 24.27 -10.56 7.29
C ILE A 51 25.71 -10.05 7.37
N GLU A 52 25.96 -8.75 7.11
CA GLU A 52 27.31 -8.18 7.08
C GLU A 52 27.91 -7.93 8.47
N LEU A 53 27.12 -7.45 9.43
CA LEU A 53 27.61 -7.10 10.77
C LEU A 53 27.70 -8.31 11.70
N GLY A 54 26.93 -9.37 11.42
CA GLY A 54 26.85 -10.55 12.25
C GLY A 54 26.19 -10.27 13.61
N ILE A 55 26.99 -10.03 14.66
CA ILE A 55 26.45 -9.79 16.00
C ILE A 55 26.08 -8.32 16.16
N ILE A 56 24.79 -8.02 16.11
CA ILE A 56 24.23 -6.69 16.34
C ILE A 56 23.75 -6.59 17.79
N ASN A 57 24.24 -5.61 18.55
CA ASN A 57 23.87 -5.42 19.96
C ASN A 57 23.16 -4.08 20.22
N THR A 58 23.14 -3.16 19.26
CA THR A 58 22.54 -1.83 19.41
C THR A 58 21.76 -1.42 18.17
N CYS A 59 20.80 -0.51 18.36
CA CYS A 59 20.08 0.11 17.25
C CYS A 59 20.99 0.96 16.37
N ASP A 60 21.98 1.63 16.97
CA ASP A 60 22.96 2.43 16.25
C ASP A 60 23.78 1.58 15.25
N ASP A 61 24.15 0.35 15.60
CA ASP A 61 24.91 -0.54 14.71
C ASP A 61 24.16 -0.79 13.40
N ILE A 62 22.89 -1.18 13.50
CA ILE A 62 22.07 -1.53 12.34
C ILE A 62 21.58 -0.30 11.59
N CYS A 63 21.16 0.75 12.28
CA CYS A 63 20.60 1.93 11.64
C CYS A 63 21.68 2.82 11.01
N SER A 64 22.89 2.88 11.58
CA SER A 64 24.03 3.53 10.91
C SER A 64 24.41 2.80 9.62
N TYR A 65 24.28 1.48 9.60
CA TYR A 65 24.48 0.68 8.39
C TYR A 65 23.44 1.01 7.33
N VAL A 66 22.15 1.08 7.71
CA VAL A 66 21.06 1.53 6.83
C VAL A 66 21.39 2.89 6.23
N THR A 67 21.82 3.88 7.03
CA THR A 67 22.23 5.20 6.53
C THR A 67 23.39 5.12 5.57
N GLN A 68 24.43 4.33 5.91
CA GLN A 68 25.63 4.21 5.10
C GLN A 68 25.36 3.58 3.72
N LYS A 69 24.53 2.53 3.66
CA LYS A 69 24.25 1.81 2.41
C LYS A 69 23.15 2.48 1.58
N SER A 70 22.13 3.04 2.21
CA SER A 70 21.03 3.70 1.49
C SER A 70 21.32 5.15 1.11
N GLY A 71 22.14 5.86 1.90
CA GLY A 71 22.30 7.31 1.81
C GLY A 71 21.03 8.10 2.12
N SER A 72 20.01 7.48 2.74
CA SER A 72 18.70 8.07 3.01
C SER A 72 18.53 8.44 4.49
N PRO A 73 18.51 9.74 4.84
CA PRO A 73 18.24 10.19 6.21
C PRO A 73 16.83 9.84 6.69
N VAL A 74 15.89 9.61 5.77
CA VAL A 74 14.52 9.19 6.12
C VAL A 74 14.52 7.75 6.61
N LEU A 75 15.24 6.86 5.93
CA LEU A 75 15.39 5.46 6.35
C LEU A 75 16.12 5.34 7.68
N GLU A 76 17.17 6.16 7.86
CA GLU A 76 17.86 6.30 9.15
C GLU A 76 16.87 6.65 10.27
N ALA A 77 16.08 7.72 10.07
CA ALA A 77 15.16 8.18 11.10
C ALA A 77 14.11 7.12 11.46
N ILE A 78 13.49 6.48 10.46
CA ILE A 78 12.51 5.40 10.70
C ILE A 78 13.16 4.21 11.40
N CYS A 79 14.36 3.81 10.97
CA CYS A 79 15.11 2.72 11.59
C CYS A 79 15.43 3.04 13.06
N SER A 80 16.09 4.16 13.33
CA SER A 80 16.56 4.49 14.67
C SER A 80 15.39 4.69 15.63
N ILE A 81 14.38 5.49 15.24
CA ILE A 81 13.21 5.71 16.09
C ILE A 81 12.48 4.38 16.34
N GLY A 82 12.28 3.58 15.29
CA GLY A 82 11.55 2.32 15.41
C GLY A 82 12.28 1.33 16.32
N CYS A 83 13.58 1.16 16.09
CA CYS A 83 14.43 0.29 16.88
C CYS A 83 14.53 0.75 18.34
N ASP A 84 14.64 2.05 18.61
CA ASP A 84 14.69 2.60 19.97
C ASP A 84 13.38 2.36 20.74
N ILE A 85 12.23 2.36 20.05
CA ILE A 85 10.92 2.10 20.66
C ILE A 85 10.80 0.64 21.14
N VAL A 86 11.15 -0.31 20.27
CA VAL A 86 10.92 -1.75 20.55
C VAL A 86 12.14 -2.47 21.12
N GLY A 87 13.32 -1.87 21.00
CA GLY A 87 14.62 -2.44 21.32
C GLY A 87 15.17 -3.30 20.18
N VAL A 88 16.51 -3.32 20.05
CA VAL A 88 17.23 -3.99 18.95
C VAL A 88 16.82 -5.44 18.71
N ASN A 89 16.59 -6.22 19.77
CA ASN A 89 16.22 -7.62 19.64
C ASN A 89 14.83 -7.80 19.02
N GLU A 90 13.85 -7.01 19.46
CA GLU A 90 12.49 -7.09 18.91
C GLU A 90 12.45 -6.48 17.51
N PHE A 91 13.21 -5.42 17.25
CA PHE A 91 13.33 -4.83 15.92
C PHE A 91 13.88 -5.82 14.89
N ILE A 92 14.98 -6.52 15.22
CA ILE A 92 15.55 -7.57 14.36
C ILE A 92 14.56 -8.71 14.17
N LYS A 93 13.86 -9.12 15.23
CA LYS A 93 12.84 -10.17 15.15
C LYS A 93 11.71 -9.80 14.20
N LEU A 94 11.18 -8.58 14.31
CA LEU A 94 10.14 -8.07 13.41
C LEU A 94 10.65 -7.99 11.96
N ALA A 95 11.88 -7.51 11.75
CA ALA A 95 12.47 -7.37 10.42
C ALA A 95 12.84 -8.71 9.74
N THR A 96 12.91 -9.81 10.51
CA THR A 96 13.26 -11.15 10.03
C THR A 96 12.10 -12.12 10.05
N GLU A 97 10.88 -11.62 10.29
CA GLU A 97 9.68 -12.44 10.25
C GLU A 97 9.45 -13.01 8.84
N VAL A 98 8.84 -14.20 8.76
CA VAL A 98 8.68 -14.92 7.48
C VAL A 98 7.55 -14.32 6.62
N ASP A 99 6.59 -13.68 7.27
CA ASP A 99 5.43 -13.04 6.63
C ASP A 99 5.48 -11.54 6.91
N LEU A 100 6.28 -10.82 6.13
CA LEU A 100 6.54 -9.39 6.34
C LEU A 100 5.39 -8.55 5.81
N ASP A 101 4.57 -8.02 6.72
CA ASP A 101 3.49 -7.07 6.45
C ASP A 101 3.97 -5.64 6.80
N PRO A 102 4.05 -4.73 5.82
CA PRO A 102 4.50 -3.35 6.04
C PRO A 102 3.66 -2.59 7.08
N ILE A 103 2.34 -2.78 7.08
CA ILE A 103 1.46 -2.06 8.00
C ILE A 103 1.64 -2.63 9.41
N TYR A 104 1.63 -3.95 9.58
CA TYR A 104 1.86 -4.59 10.87
C TYR A 104 3.23 -4.24 11.46
N PHE A 105 4.28 -4.22 10.64
CA PHE A 105 5.61 -3.79 11.06
C PHE A 105 5.55 -2.36 11.63
N CYS A 106 4.97 -1.41 10.88
CA CYS A 106 4.87 -0.03 11.31
C CYS A 106 3.92 0.19 12.51
N GLU A 107 2.91 -0.66 12.69
CA GLU A 107 2.05 -0.71 13.89
C GLU A 107 2.81 -1.25 15.12
N SER A 108 3.66 -2.26 14.92
CA SER A 108 4.52 -2.82 15.96
C SER A 108 5.54 -1.80 16.46
N LEU A 109 6.07 -0.97 15.56
CA LEU A 109 6.93 0.18 15.86
C LEU A 109 6.18 1.40 16.42
N LYS A 110 4.84 1.34 16.57
CA LYS A 110 3.99 2.44 17.06
C LYS A 110 3.95 3.67 16.16
N PHE A 111 4.37 3.55 14.91
CA PHE A 111 4.22 4.60 13.91
C PHE A 111 2.81 4.68 13.39
N CYS A 112 2.19 3.52 13.15
CA CYS A 112 0.84 3.44 12.63
C CYS A 112 -0.20 3.27 13.76
N PRO A 113 -1.29 4.06 13.74
CA PRO A 113 -2.38 3.90 14.70
C PRO A 113 -3.16 2.60 14.47
N ILE A 114 -3.42 1.91 15.58
CA ILE A 114 -4.22 0.69 15.64
C ILE A 114 -5.63 1.03 16.15
N ASN A 115 -6.66 0.45 15.54
CA ASN A 115 -8.03 0.49 16.07
C ASN A 115 -8.73 -0.86 15.87
N ASP A 116 -8.60 -1.75 16.86
CA ASP A 116 -9.21 -3.09 16.83
C ASP A 116 -10.75 -3.05 16.81
N ASN A 117 -11.35 -1.97 17.31
CA ASN A 117 -12.80 -1.77 17.30
C ASN A 117 -13.27 -0.96 16.08
N GLY A 118 -12.35 -0.64 15.16
CA GLY A 118 -12.67 0.11 13.96
C GLY A 118 -13.59 -0.65 13.03
N ASP A 119 -14.25 0.09 12.15
CA ASP A 119 -15.14 -0.45 11.15
C ASP A 119 -15.11 0.41 9.89
N ALA A 120 -15.41 -0.19 8.75
CA ALA A 120 -15.73 0.53 7.55
C ALA A 120 -16.74 -0.29 6.74
N LYS A 121 -17.65 0.41 6.06
CA LYS A 121 -18.65 -0.21 5.20
C LYS A 121 -18.79 0.59 3.92
N PHE A 122 -18.72 -0.08 2.77
CA PHE A 122 -19.00 0.56 1.50
C PHE A 122 -20.49 0.93 1.42
N ILE A 123 -20.75 2.21 1.11
CA ILE A 123 -22.10 2.73 0.90
C ILE A 123 -22.37 3.08 -0.57
N SER A 124 -21.31 3.23 -1.38
CA SER A 124 -21.40 3.45 -2.82
C SER A 124 -20.17 2.92 -3.54
N PHE A 125 -20.36 2.32 -4.71
CA PHE A 125 -19.30 1.94 -5.65
C PHE A 125 -19.82 2.12 -7.07
N ILE A 126 -19.29 3.11 -7.79
CA ILE A 126 -19.75 3.52 -9.12
C ILE A 126 -18.57 3.45 -10.08
N ILE A 127 -18.79 2.85 -11.25
CA ILE A 127 -17.81 2.79 -12.32
C ILE A 127 -18.33 3.61 -13.51
N SER A 128 -17.55 4.56 -13.99
CA SER A 128 -17.94 5.50 -15.04
C SER A 128 -16.84 5.66 -16.10
N PRO A 129 -17.15 5.45 -17.39
CA PRO A 129 -18.41 4.88 -17.89
C PRO A 129 -18.52 3.39 -17.56
N PRO A 130 -19.72 2.79 -17.53
CA PRO A 130 -19.85 1.34 -17.34
C PRO A 130 -19.41 0.52 -18.57
N HIS A 131 -19.40 1.14 -19.75
CA HIS A 131 -18.97 0.56 -21.02
C HIS A 131 -18.17 1.61 -21.80
N ALA A 132 -17.07 1.21 -22.43
CA ALA A 132 -16.29 2.07 -23.32
C ALA A 132 -15.56 1.26 -24.40
N GLN A 133 -15.06 1.95 -25.42
CA GLN A 133 -14.16 1.35 -26.41
C GLN A 133 -12.78 1.02 -25.79
N ALA A 134 -11.99 0.18 -26.44
CA ALA A 134 -10.62 -0.10 -26.01
C ALA A 134 -9.79 1.20 -25.83
N TYR A 135 -8.79 1.15 -24.95
CA TYR A 135 -7.90 2.30 -24.65
C TYR A 135 -8.63 3.49 -24.00
N SER A 136 -9.73 3.21 -23.31
CA SER A 136 -10.47 4.20 -22.54
C SER A 136 -10.06 4.21 -21.08
N THR A 137 -10.34 5.31 -20.38
CA THR A 137 -10.20 5.39 -18.93
C THR A 137 -11.52 5.11 -18.22
N PHE A 138 -11.49 4.20 -17.25
CA PHE A 138 -12.60 3.93 -16.33
C PHE A 138 -12.33 4.60 -14.98
N ILE A 139 -13.31 5.34 -14.46
CA ILE A 139 -13.22 5.99 -13.15
C ILE A 139 -14.06 5.22 -12.14
N PHE A 140 -13.48 4.95 -10.98
CA PHE A 140 -14.09 4.24 -9.87
C PHE A 140 -14.31 5.23 -8.73
N ASP A 141 -15.57 5.58 -8.49
CA ASP A 141 -15.99 6.42 -7.37
C ASP A 141 -16.49 5.52 -6.25
N LEU A 142 -15.78 5.54 -5.12
CA LEU A 142 -16.11 4.74 -3.94
C LEU A 142 -16.49 5.66 -2.80
N THR A 143 -17.45 5.25 -1.99
CA THR A 143 -17.73 5.90 -0.70
C THR A 143 -17.92 4.85 0.37
N PHE A 144 -17.24 5.04 1.50
CA PHE A 144 -17.40 4.21 2.68
C PHE A 144 -17.76 5.06 3.90
N GLU A 145 -18.40 4.43 4.87
CA GLU A 145 -18.76 5.00 6.16
C GLU A 145 -18.10 4.19 7.27
N SER A 146 -17.71 4.87 8.35
CA SER A 146 -17.17 4.27 9.57
C SER A 146 -17.89 4.85 10.78
N VAL A 147 -18.34 3.99 11.69
CA VAL A 147 -19.06 4.39 12.91
C VAL A 147 -18.10 4.57 14.09
N ASN A 148 -17.05 3.74 14.16
CA ASN A 148 -16.05 3.68 15.23
C ASN A 148 -14.69 4.26 14.81
N GLY A 149 -14.59 4.79 13.58
CA GLY A 149 -13.32 5.14 12.97
C GLY A 149 -12.59 3.91 12.43
N THR A 150 -11.45 4.14 11.80
CA THR A 150 -10.58 3.07 11.27
C THR A 150 -9.21 3.13 11.93
N GLY A 151 -8.49 2.01 11.93
CA GLY A 151 -7.03 2.01 12.14
C GLY A 151 -6.32 2.39 10.84
N THR A 152 -5.02 2.17 10.80
CA THR A 152 -4.27 2.18 9.54
C THR A 152 -4.84 1.10 8.65
N SER A 153 -5.37 1.50 7.49
CA SER A 153 -6.19 0.63 6.65
C SER A 153 -5.59 0.47 5.27
N GLN A 154 -5.94 -0.61 4.59
CA GLN A 154 -5.60 -0.83 3.19
C GLN A 154 -6.88 -0.93 2.36
N LEU A 155 -6.90 -0.26 1.21
CA LEU A 155 -7.83 -0.56 0.13
C LEU A 155 -7.14 -1.47 -0.88
N LEU A 156 -7.65 -2.69 -1.05
CA LEU A 156 -7.16 -3.66 -2.03
C LEU A 156 -8.13 -3.73 -3.21
N PHE A 157 -7.64 -3.43 -4.40
CA PHE A 157 -8.37 -3.39 -5.65
C PHE A 157 -7.94 -4.55 -6.53
N ASN A 158 -8.87 -5.43 -6.89
CA ASN A 158 -8.62 -6.59 -7.74
C ASN A 158 -9.50 -6.56 -8.98
N ILE A 159 -8.92 -6.84 -10.14
CA ILE A 159 -9.61 -6.99 -11.41
C ILE A 159 -9.36 -8.38 -11.93
N GLN A 160 -10.44 -9.07 -12.24
CA GLN A 160 -10.41 -10.28 -13.02
C GLN A 160 -10.50 -9.89 -14.49
N THR A 161 -9.40 -10.09 -15.20
CA THR A 161 -9.29 -9.78 -16.63
C THR A 161 -9.79 -10.96 -17.47
N ILE A 162 -9.95 -10.72 -18.78
CA ILE A 162 -10.48 -11.72 -19.71
C ILE A 162 -9.46 -12.81 -20.03
N ASP A 163 -8.18 -12.45 -20.08
CA ASP A 163 -7.05 -13.36 -20.32
C ASP A 163 -6.55 -14.06 -19.04
N ALA A 164 -7.27 -13.90 -17.93
CA ALA A 164 -6.98 -14.46 -16.62
C ALA A 164 -5.70 -13.93 -15.94
N ILE A 165 -5.14 -12.82 -16.43
CA ILE A 165 -4.14 -12.04 -15.72
C ILE A 165 -4.78 -11.41 -14.47
N LYS A 166 -4.08 -11.46 -13.34
CA LYS A 166 -4.57 -10.84 -12.10
C LYS A 166 -4.00 -9.44 -12.01
N ILE A 167 -4.87 -8.44 -12.14
CA ILE A 167 -4.51 -7.05 -11.86
C ILE A 167 -4.92 -6.73 -10.43
N SER A 168 -3.95 -6.35 -9.61
CA SER A 168 -4.16 -5.96 -8.22
C SER A 168 -3.38 -4.71 -7.86
N SER A 169 -3.99 -3.79 -7.13
CA SER A 169 -3.32 -2.64 -6.53
C SER A 169 -3.82 -2.44 -5.12
N PHE A 170 -2.95 -1.97 -4.24
CA PHE A 170 -3.33 -1.58 -2.89
C PHE A 170 -3.08 -0.10 -2.65
N PHE A 171 -3.78 0.46 -1.68
CA PHE A 171 -3.63 1.86 -1.27
C PHE A 171 -3.70 1.97 0.25
N LEU A 172 -2.73 2.64 0.84
CA LEU A 172 -2.74 2.97 2.25
C LEU A 172 -3.78 4.05 2.54
N ILE A 173 -4.65 3.79 3.51
CA ILE A 173 -5.61 4.73 4.06
C ILE A 173 -5.25 4.99 5.51
N GLU A 174 -4.77 6.20 5.78
CA GLU A 174 -4.53 6.67 7.16
C GLU A 174 -5.79 6.55 8.01
N ALA A 175 -5.61 6.26 9.31
CA ALA A 175 -6.69 6.16 10.27
C ALA A 175 -7.68 7.33 10.20
N LYS A 176 -8.96 6.98 10.16
CA LYS A 176 -10.07 7.91 10.08
C LYS A 176 -10.86 7.93 11.37
N LYS A 177 -11.41 9.09 11.70
CA LYS A 177 -12.43 9.23 12.74
C LYS A 177 -13.76 8.65 12.21
N PRO A 178 -14.79 8.50 13.06
CA PRO A 178 -16.14 8.22 12.57
C PRO A 178 -16.60 9.24 11.52
N GLY A 179 -17.18 8.77 10.42
CA GLY A 179 -17.61 9.64 9.32
C GLY A 179 -17.77 8.92 7.98
N LYS A 180 -17.99 9.73 6.92
CA LYS A 180 -18.11 9.28 5.53
C LYS A 180 -16.94 9.78 4.71
N TYR A 181 -16.40 8.91 3.88
CA TYR A 181 -15.18 9.13 3.11
C TYR A 181 -15.38 8.69 1.67
N ALA A 182 -14.85 9.47 0.74
CA ALA A 182 -14.88 9.18 -0.68
C ALA A 182 -13.45 9.04 -1.20
N GLU A 183 -13.22 8.02 -2.02
CA GLU A 183 -11.97 7.80 -2.73
C GLU A 183 -12.28 7.57 -4.21
N ARG A 184 -11.36 7.98 -5.08
CA ARG A 184 -11.52 7.91 -6.53
C ARG A 184 -10.30 7.28 -7.15
N PHE A 185 -10.50 6.26 -7.98
CA PHE A 185 -9.44 5.65 -8.77
C PHE A 185 -9.73 5.78 -10.25
N SER A 186 -8.70 5.64 -11.08
CA SER A 186 -8.85 5.51 -12.51
C SER A 186 -8.04 4.34 -13.04
N ILE A 187 -8.55 3.71 -14.09
CA ILE A 187 -7.86 2.68 -14.87
C ILE A 187 -7.78 3.12 -16.31
N ASP A 188 -6.56 3.22 -16.82
CA ASP A 188 -6.31 3.37 -18.25
C ASP A 188 -6.14 1.99 -18.88
N THR A 189 -7.02 1.66 -19.83
CA THR A 189 -7.00 0.39 -20.57
C THR A 189 -6.13 0.44 -21.84
N THR A 190 -5.24 1.42 -21.93
CA THR A 190 -4.16 1.44 -22.92
C THR A 190 -3.09 0.41 -22.52
N PRO A 191 -2.73 -0.57 -23.39
CA PRO A 191 -1.65 -1.50 -23.12
C PRO A 191 -0.36 -0.77 -22.74
N ASP A 192 0.34 -1.27 -21.72
CA ASP A 192 1.58 -0.67 -21.26
C ASP A 192 2.67 -0.86 -22.33
N PRO A 193 3.21 0.24 -22.92
CA PRO A 193 4.27 0.13 -23.93
C PRO A 193 5.59 -0.40 -23.37
N ASP A 194 5.79 -0.33 -22.06
CA ASP A 194 6.99 -0.81 -21.36
C ASP A 194 6.83 -2.26 -20.89
N CYS A 195 5.68 -2.91 -21.13
CA CYS A 195 5.49 -4.29 -20.68
C CYS A 195 6.27 -5.28 -21.56
N GLU A 196 7.23 -5.95 -20.94
CA GLU A 196 8.05 -6.98 -21.58
C GLU A 196 7.44 -8.37 -21.37
N SER A 197 6.69 -8.84 -22.37
CA SER A 197 6.00 -10.16 -22.32
C SER A 197 6.92 -11.37 -22.13
N ALA A 198 8.24 -11.18 -22.28
CA ALA A 198 9.26 -12.19 -22.00
C ALA A 198 9.52 -12.38 -20.48
N VAL A 199 9.17 -11.39 -19.66
CA VAL A 199 9.36 -11.40 -18.20
C VAL A 199 8.04 -11.75 -17.51
N ASP A 200 6.95 -11.06 -17.85
CA ASP A 200 5.62 -11.25 -17.25
C ASP A 200 4.49 -11.09 -18.28
N PRO A 201 3.32 -11.73 -18.08
CA PRO A 201 2.20 -11.58 -19.00
C PRO A 201 1.65 -10.15 -18.98
N CYS A 202 1.49 -9.56 -20.18
CA CYS A 202 0.97 -8.20 -20.37
C CYS A 202 -0.54 -8.23 -20.57
N GLU A 203 -1.27 -7.42 -19.82
CA GLU A 203 -2.70 -7.22 -20.06
C GLU A 203 -2.91 -6.48 -21.39
N GLU A 204 -3.62 -7.12 -22.32
CA GLU A 204 -3.95 -6.55 -23.63
C GLU A 204 -5.30 -5.80 -23.64
N TRP A 205 -6.08 -5.87 -22.56
CA TRP A 205 -7.38 -5.23 -22.41
C TRP A 205 -8.39 -5.65 -23.48
N PHE A 206 -8.51 -6.97 -23.72
CA PHE A 206 -9.43 -7.54 -24.69
C PHE A 206 -10.90 -7.11 -24.46
N PRO A 207 -11.72 -7.01 -25.53
CA PRO A 207 -13.15 -6.76 -25.39
C PRO A 207 -13.85 -7.80 -24.50
N GLY A 208 -14.61 -7.34 -23.52
CA GLY A 208 -15.26 -8.21 -22.53
C GLY A 208 -15.65 -7.49 -21.25
N VAL A 209 -16.22 -8.25 -20.31
CA VAL A 209 -16.64 -7.77 -18.99
C VAL A 209 -15.55 -8.05 -17.95
N TYR A 210 -15.03 -6.99 -17.35
CA TYR A 210 -14.02 -7.03 -16.31
C TYR A 210 -14.69 -6.94 -14.94
N ASN A 211 -14.51 -7.97 -14.11
CA ASN A 211 -15.07 -7.99 -12.76
C ASN A 211 -14.08 -7.34 -11.79
N VAL A 212 -14.59 -6.41 -10.98
CA VAL A 212 -13.80 -5.66 -10.01
C VAL A 212 -14.26 -6.03 -8.61
N THR A 213 -13.31 -6.29 -7.72
CA THR A 213 -13.53 -6.46 -6.28
C THR A 213 -12.67 -5.46 -5.54
N VAL A 214 -13.27 -4.68 -4.65
CA VAL A 214 -12.58 -3.76 -3.76
C VAL A 214 -12.82 -4.20 -2.32
N MET A 215 -11.76 -4.30 -1.54
CA MET A 215 -11.79 -4.60 -0.12
C MET A 215 -11.23 -3.41 0.66
N ILE A 216 -11.79 -3.16 1.84
CA ILE A 216 -11.21 -2.27 2.85
C ILE A 216 -10.90 -3.10 4.09
N CYS A 217 -9.68 -2.98 4.61
CA CYS A 217 -9.19 -3.78 5.73
C CYS A 217 -8.54 -2.86 6.78
N ASN A 218 -8.65 -3.22 8.06
CA ASN A 218 -7.68 -2.80 9.08
C ASN A 218 -6.38 -3.55 8.83
N GLY A 219 -5.23 -2.88 8.88
CA GLY A 219 -3.98 -3.50 8.46
C GLY A 219 -3.94 -3.79 6.96
N GLU A 220 -3.06 -4.71 6.57
CA GLU A 220 -2.99 -5.23 5.21
C GLU A 220 -4.11 -6.22 4.92
N CYS A 221 -4.71 -6.13 3.73
CA CYS A 221 -5.74 -7.06 3.31
C CYS A 221 -5.18 -8.46 3.04
N GLY A 222 -5.63 -9.43 3.83
CA GLY A 222 -5.20 -10.83 3.73
C GLY A 222 -4.12 -11.20 4.75
N SER A 223 -3.60 -10.24 5.50
CA SER A 223 -2.66 -10.45 6.59
C SER A 223 -3.26 -11.30 7.71
N HIS A 224 -2.42 -12.15 8.30
CA HIS A 224 -2.75 -13.00 9.45
C HIS A 224 -2.21 -12.45 10.78
N HIS A 225 -1.57 -11.29 10.73
CA HIS A 225 -1.01 -10.63 11.90
C HIS A 225 -2.09 -10.06 12.84
N PRO A 226 -1.76 -9.82 14.12
CA PRO A 226 -2.61 -9.05 14.99
C PRO A 226 -3.04 -7.72 14.36
N HIS A 227 -4.22 -7.23 14.74
CA HIS A 227 -4.79 -5.96 14.27
C HIS A 227 -5.27 -5.96 12.80
N SER A 228 -4.95 -6.98 12.01
CA SER A 228 -5.48 -7.14 10.65
C SER A 228 -6.90 -7.71 10.64
N GLN A 229 -7.81 -7.07 9.89
CA GLN A 229 -9.17 -7.57 9.67
C GLN A 229 -9.79 -7.00 8.39
N LEU A 230 -10.54 -7.83 7.65
CA LEU A 230 -11.40 -7.34 6.57
C LEU A 230 -12.59 -6.58 7.16
N TYR A 231 -12.74 -5.30 6.82
CA TYR A 231 -13.92 -4.52 7.22
C TYR A 231 -15.11 -4.80 6.28
N ASP A 232 -14.92 -4.60 4.97
CA ASP A 232 -15.99 -4.81 3.98
C ASP A 232 -15.44 -5.08 2.57
N MET A 233 -16.31 -5.58 1.70
CA MET A 233 -16.01 -5.89 0.30
C MET A 233 -17.16 -5.44 -0.60
N VAL A 234 -16.82 -4.76 -1.71
CA VAL A 234 -17.78 -4.40 -2.77
C VAL A 234 -17.31 -4.93 -4.11
N LYS A 235 -18.28 -5.27 -4.98
CA LYS A 235 -18.03 -5.77 -6.33
C LYS A 235 -18.74 -4.91 -7.36
N GLY A 236 -18.15 -4.84 -8.55
CA GLY A 236 -18.73 -4.20 -9.72
C GLY A 236 -18.08 -4.73 -10.99
N SER A 237 -18.42 -4.13 -12.12
CA SER A 237 -17.85 -4.52 -13.40
C SER A 237 -17.92 -3.37 -14.40
N PHE A 238 -16.98 -3.37 -15.34
CA PHE A 238 -17.04 -2.52 -16.53
C PHE A 238 -16.82 -3.36 -17.78
N GLN A 239 -17.19 -2.83 -18.94
CA GLN A 239 -17.04 -3.52 -20.21
C GLN A 239 -16.20 -2.73 -21.19
N ILE A 240 -15.30 -3.45 -21.86
CA ILE A 240 -14.61 -2.98 -23.06
C ILE A 240 -15.36 -3.52 -24.28
N ASP A 241 -15.84 -2.61 -25.12
CA ASP A 241 -16.56 -2.92 -26.36
C ASP A 241 -15.59 -3.35 -27.47
N LYS A 242 -16.14 -4.05 -28.48
CA LYS A 242 -15.42 -4.41 -29.70
C LYS A 242 -15.17 -3.20 -30.60
#